data_AF-W4VGA2-F1
#
_entry.id   AF-W4VGA2-F1
#
_cell.length_a   1.000
_cell.length_b   1.000
_cell.length_c   1.000
_cell.angle_alpha   90.00
_cell.angle_beta   90.00
_cell.angle_gamma   90.00
#
_symmetry.space_group_name_H-M   'P 1'
#
loop_
_entity.id
_entity.type
_entity.pdbx_description
1 polymer ?
#
loop_
_entity_poly.entity_id
_entity_poly.type
_entity_poly.pdbx_seq_one_letter_code
_entity_poly.pdbx_strand_id
1 'polypeptide(L)'
;MTFNGFNEKDFETFQISGLDERMEAIQERIQPKFRDIYNEIENELAELADHKMYLHIAKHARRTVNPPKDTWSAYCHNKRGYKKHPHFQVGLWNDNLFIWLAYIYELPQKSEIAEKFLNDVEDIKK
;
A
#
# COMPACT_ATOMS: atom_id res chain seq x y z
N MET A 1 -11.05 -16.02 0.48
CA MET A 1 -10.30 -17.17 -0.05
C MET A 1 -8.91 -17.11 0.55
N THR A 2 -8.16 -18.21 0.61
CA THR A 2 -6.76 -18.16 1.08
C THR A 2 -5.89 -17.51 0.01
N PHE A 3 -5.05 -16.54 0.38
CA PHE A 3 -4.13 -15.90 -0.54
C PHE A 3 -2.98 -16.86 -0.88
N ASN A 4 -2.77 -17.14 -2.18
CA ASN A 4 -1.73 -18.07 -2.64
C ASN A 4 -0.59 -17.37 -3.39
N GLY A 5 -0.42 -16.07 -3.17
CA GLY A 5 0.60 -15.26 -3.84
C GLY A 5 0.12 -14.51 -5.09
N PHE A 6 0.98 -13.59 -5.53
CA PHE A 6 0.87 -12.96 -6.84
C PHE A 6 1.46 -13.89 -7.90
N ASN A 7 0.85 -13.91 -9.08
CA ASN A 7 1.31 -14.68 -10.24
C ASN A 7 1.70 -13.73 -11.38
N GLU A 8 2.32 -14.28 -12.42
CA GLU A 8 2.85 -13.52 -13.56
C GLU A 8 1.82 -12.55 -14.18
N LYS A 9 0.55 -12.96 -14.30
CA LYS A 9 -0.52 -12.11 -14.86
C LYS A 9 -0.81 -10.86 -14.04
N ASP A 10 -0.51 -10.86 -12.75
CA ASP A 10 -0.63 -9.66 -11.91
C ASP A 10 0.43 -8.64 -12.29
N PHE A 11 1.68 -9.08 -12.52
CA PHE A 11 2.79 -8.22 -12.93
C PHE A 11 2.65 -7.75 -14.38
N GLU A 12 2.17 -8.62 -15.28
CA GLU A 12 1.84 -8.26 -16.68
C GLU A 12 0.78 -7.15 -16.77
N THR A 13 -0.03 -6.92 -15.73
CA THR A 13 -0.99 -5.81 -15.66
C THR A 13 -0.33 -4.47 -16.00
N PHE A 14 0.91 -4.25 -15.58
CA PHE A 14 1.61 -3.00 -15.79
C PHE A 14 2.19 -2.84 -17.21
N GLN A 15 2.10 -3.87 -18.04
CA GLN A 15 2.46 -3.82 -19.47
C GLN A 15 1.30 -3.30 -20.34
N ILE A 16 0.07 -3.25 -19.82
CA ILE A 16 -1.11 -2.73 -20.52
C ILE A 16 -0.96 -1.22 -20.74
N SER A 17 -0.87 -0.75 -21.98
CA SER A 17 -0.54 0.65 -22.28
C SER A 17 -1.64 1.66 -21.93
N GLY A 18 -2.91 1.27 -22.05
CA GLY A 18 -4.05 2.17 -21.82
C GLY A 18 -4.36 2.39 -20.35
N LEU A 19 -4.78 3.61 -19.97
CA LEU A 19 -5.11 3.96 -18.59
C LEU A 19 -6.32 3.19 -18.09
N ASP A 20 -7.41 3.19 -18.86
CA ASP A 20 -8.67 2.59 -18.45
C ASP A 20 -8.53 1.06 -18.39
N GLU A 21 -7.90 0.46 -19.39
CA GLU A 21 -7.64 -0.98 -19.48
C GLU A 21 -6.70 -1.45 -18.36
N ARG A 22 -5.66 -0.67 -18.03
CA ARG A 22 -4.79 -0.99 -16.90
C ARG A 22 -5.53 -0.87 -15.57
N MET A 23 -6.38 0.14 -15.41
CA MET A 23 -7.16 0.32 -14.19
C MET A 23 -8.19 -0.78 -13.98
N GLU A 24 -8.83 -1.25 -15.05
CA GLU A 24 -9.71 -2.42 -15.04
C GLU A 24 -8.93 -3.68 -14.64
N ALA A 25 -7.80 -3.96 -15.27
CA ALA A 25 -6.96 -5.10 -14.92
C ALA A 25 -6.44 -5.04 -13.48
N ILE A 26 -6.08 -3.87 -12.94
CA ILE A 26 -5.74 -3.69 -11.53
C ILE A 26 -6.93 -4.08 -10.63
N GLN A 27 -8.14 -3.63 -10.97
CA GLN A 27 -9.36 -3.91 -10.20
C GLN A 27 -9.72 -5.39 -10.19
N GLU A 28 -9.56 -6.08 -11.33
CA GLU A 28 -9.94 -7.48 -11.47
C GLU A 28 -8.88 -8.45 -10.95
N ARG A 29 -7.59 -8.19 -11.24
CA ARG A 29 -6.50 -9.13 -10.96
C ARG A 29 -5.89 -8.92 -9.58
N ILE A 30 -5.64 -7.65 -9.22
CA ILE A 30 -4.79 -7.29 -8.08
C ILE A 30 -5.61 -6.95 -6.83
N GLN A 31 -6.66 -6.12 -6.95
CA GLN A 31 -7.42 -5.68 -5.78
C GLN A 31 -8.06 -6.80 -4.96
N PRO A 32 -8.58 -7.90 -5.54
CA PRO A 32 -9.10 -9.02 -4.76
C PRO A 32 -8.01 -9.63 -3.86
N LYS A 33 -6.79 -9.76 -4.37
CA LYS A 33 -5.65 -10.29 -3.61
C LYS A 33 -5.26 -9.38 -2.46
N PHE A 34 -5.31 -8.06 -2.64
CA PHE A 34 -5.14 -7.12 -1.52
C PHE A 34 -6.20 -7.27 -0.42
N ARG A 35 -7.45 -7.58 -0.78
CA ARG A 35 -8.51 -7.86 0.19
C ARG A 35 -8.27 -9.19 0.90
N ASP A 36 -7.88 -10.23 0.16
CA ASP A 36 -7.57 -11.54 0.74
C ASP A 36 -6.39 -11.44 1.74
N ILE A 37 -5.30 -10.73 1.38
CA ILE A 37 -4.18 -10.45 2.30
C ILE A 37 -4.69 -9.76 3.57
N TYR A 38 -5.48 -8.69 3.44
CA TYR A 38 -6.00 -7.97 4.60
C TYR A 38 -6.86 -8.86 5.49
N ASN A 39 -7.76 -9.66 4.91
CA ASN A 39 -8.63 -10.56 5.68
C ASN A 39 -7.82 -11.61 6.46
N GLU A 40 -6.67 -12.02 5.94
CA GLU A 40 -5.77 -12.97 6.60
C GLU A 40 -5.00 -12.33 7.76
N ILE A 41 -4.56 -11.07 7.62
CA ILE A 41 -3.69 -10.41 8.60
C ILE A 41 -4.39 -9.38 9.49
N GLU A 42 -5.70 -9.09 9.31
CA GLU A 42 -6.37 -7.97 10.00
C GLU A 42 -6.21 -8.01 11.52
N ASN A 43 -6.40 -9.19 12.14
CA ASN A 43 -6.33 -9.34 13.59
C ASN A 43 -4.90 -9.19 14.12
N GLU A 44 -3.93 -9.88 13.51
CA GLU A 44 -2.53 -9.81 13.89
C GLU A 44 -1.96 -8.40 13.68
N LEU A 45 -2.31 -7.76 12.57
CA LEU A 45 -1.91 -6.39 12.28
C LEU A 45 -2.47 -5.41 13.32
N ALA A 46 -3.70 -5.62 13.80
CA ALA A 46 -4.29 -4.77 14.82
C ALA A 46 -3.64 -4.98 16.20
N GLU A 47 -3.27 -6.21 16.53
CA GLU A 47 -2.54 -6.56 17.76
C GLU A 47 -1.14 -5.94 17.77
N LEU A 48 -0.37 -6.14 16.69
CA LEU A 48 0.99 -5.61 16.56
C LEU A 48 1.04 -4.08 16.53
N ALA A 49 0.03 -3.43 15.95
CA ALA A 49 -0.04 -1.98 15.84
C ALA A 49 -0.70 -1.30 17.06
N ASP A 50 -1.24 -2.07 18.02
CA ASP A 50 -2.07 -1.60 19.14
C ASP A 50 -3.25 -0.70 18.70
N HIS A 51 -3.70 -0.87 17.46
CA HIS A 51 -4.72 -0.05 16.83
C HIS A 51 -5.44 -0.85 15.76
N LYS A 52 -6.75 -0.63 15.61
CA LYS A 52 -7.45 -1.16 14.43
C LYS A 52 -6.85 -0.56 13.16
N MET A 53 -6.32 -1.40 12.27
CA MET A 53 -5.76 -0.99 10.98
C MET A 53 -6.78 -1.24 9.87
N TYR A 54 -7.15 -0.22 9.12
CA TYR A 54 -8.11 -0.30 8.02
C TYR A 54 -7.38 -0.46 6.67
N LEU A 55 -7.93 -1.31 5.79
CA LEU A 55 -7.49 -1.44 4.41
C LEU A 55 -7.92 -0.24 3.56
N HIS A 56 -6.97 0.33 2.81
CA HIS A 56 -7.18 1.34 1.78
C HIS A 56 -6.47 0.92 0.50
N ILE A 57 -7.21 0.65 -0.56
CA ILE A 57 -6.61 0.34 -1.86
C ILE A 57 -6.34 1.63 -2.63
N ALA A 58 -5.16 1.75 -3.23
CA ALA A 58 -4.79 2.89 -4.06
C ALA A 58 -5.78 3.08 -5.23
N LYS A 59 -6.40 4.26 -5.28
CA LYS A 59 -7.44 4.57 -6.29
C LYS A 59 -6.90 5.23 -7.55
N HIS A 60 -5.64 5.68 -7.57
CA HIS A 60 -5.02 6.41 -8.68
C HIS A 60 -5.84 7.60 -9.23
N ALA A 61 -6.74 8.18 -8.41
CA ALA A 61 -7.77 9.15 -8.82
C ALA A 61 -7.26 10.49 -9.39
N ARG A 62 -5.94 10.72 -9.43
CA ARG A 62 -5.32 11.91 -10.03
C ARG A 62 -4.63 11.62 -11.36
N ARG A 63 -4.70 10.38 -11.88
CA ARG A 63 -4.17 10.02 -13.20
C ARG A 63 -5.21 10.31 -14.25
N THR A 64 -4.84 11.11 -15.24
CA THR A 64 -5.72 11.52 -16.35
C THR A 64 -5.19 11.11 -17.72
N VAL A 65 -3.88 10.80 -17.82
CA VAL A 65 -3.22 10.47 -19.09
C VAL A 65 -2.30 9.27 -18.91
N ASN A 66 -1.42 9.30 -17.91
CA ASN A 66 -0.42 8.25 -17.71
C ASN A 66 -0.94 7.15 -16.77
N PRO A 67 -0.96 5.88 -17.20
CA PRO A 67 -1.32 4.77 -16.32
C PRO A 67 -0.33 4.62 -15.15
N PRO A 68 -0.78 4.14 -13.99
CA PRO A 68 0.09 3.92 -12.84
C PRO A 68 1.11 2.81 -13.14
N LYS A 69 2.36 2.98 -12.69
CA LYS A 69 3.44 1.99 -12.84
C LYS A 69 3.39 0.92 -11.76
N ASP A 70 2.66 1.19 -10.68
CA ASP A 70 2.54 0.39 -9.48
C ASP A 70 1.15 0.54 -8.87
N THR A 71 0.79 -0.38 -7.98
CA THR A 71 -0.42 -0.26 -7.17
C THR A 71 -0.22 -0.93 -5.82
N TRP A 72 -0.96 -0.49 -4.81
CA TRP A 72 -0.79 -0.99 -3.45
C TRP A 72 -2.09 -1.01 -2.64
N SER A 73 -2.14 -1.88 -1.65
CA SER A 73 -2.95 -1.74 -0.44
C SER A 73 -2.16 -0.97 0.60
N ALA A 74 -2.84 -0.06 1.31
CA ALA A 74 -2.32 0.63 2.47
C ALA A 74 -3.13 0.22 3.71
N TYR A 75 -2.44 0.10 4.84
CA TYR A 75 -3.02 -0.28 6.12
C TYR A 75 -2.77 0.83 7.13
N CYS A 76 -3.85 1.42 7.66
CA CYS A 76 -3.76 2.64 8.45
C CYS A 76 -4.83 2.69 9.53
N HIS A 77 -4.53 3.27 10.69
CA HIS A 77 -5.47 3.42 11.80
C HIS A 77 -6.66 4.34 11.48
N ASN A 78 -6.57 5.15 10.42
CA ASN A 78 -7.64 6.07 10.04
C ASN A 78 -8.59 5.42 9.03
N LYS A 79 -9.88 5.34 9.37
CA LYS A 79 -10.93 4.75 8.50
C LYS A 79 -11.19 5.53 7.20
N ARG A 80 -10.90 6.83 7.16
CA ARG A 80 -11.27 7.72 6.03
C ARG A 80 -10.17 7.84 4.96
N GLY A 81 -8.92 7.64 5.35
CA GLY A 81 -7.82 7.66 4.39
C GLY A 81 -6.47 7.50 5.07
N TYR A 82 -5.48 7.02 4.32
CA TYR A 82 -4.16 6.66 4.83
C TYR A 82 -3.09 7.73 4.62
N LYS A 83 -3.20 8.55 3.57
CA LYS A 83 -2.08 9.38 3.09
C LYS A 83 -1.55 10.42 4.08
N LYS A 84 -2.42 10.92 4.97
CA LYS A 84 -2.08 11.89 6.01
C LYS A 84 -1.55 11.25 7.30
N HIS A 85 -1.26 9.96 7.28
CA HIS A 85 -0.87 9.18 8.45
C HIS A 85 0.29 8.26 8.08
N PRO A 86 1.15 7.87 9.04
CA PRO A 86 2.01 6.71 8.86
C PRO A 86 1.16 5.48 8.57
N HIS A 87 1.58 4.67 7.60
CA HIS A 87 0.81 3.51 7.17
C HIS A 87 1.73 2.44 6.58
N PHE A 88 1.32 1.19 6.70
CA PHE A 88 1.98 0.11 5.99
C PHE A 88 1.46 0.03 4.56
N GLN A 89 2.27 -0.49 3.64
CA GLN A 89 1.88 -0.77 2.27
C GLN A 89 2.31 -2.16 1.86
N VAL A 90 1.47 -2.85 1.09
CA VAL A 90 1.86 -4.01 0.29
C VAL A 90 1.48 -3.68 -1.15
N GLY A 91 2.43 -3.79 -2.07
CA GLY A 91 2.19 -3.43 -3.46
C GLY A 91 3.17 -4.11 -4.40
N LEU A 92 2.99 -3.80 -5.68
CA LEU A 92 3.77 -4.38 -6.76
C LEU A 92 4.00 -3.37 -7.88
N TRP A 93 5.18 -3.50 -8.47
CA TRP A 93 5.56 -2.97 -9.78
C TRP A 93 5.38 -4.08 -10.83
N ASN A 94 5.89 -3.87 -12.05
CA ASN A 94 5.91 -4.88 -13.09
C ASN A 94 6.92 -6.01 -12.86
N ASP A 95 7.83 -5.86 -11.92
CA ASP A 95 9.00 -6.72 -11.74
C ASP A 95 9.24 -7.14 -10.28
N ASN A 96 8.71 -6.40 -9.30
CA ASN A 96 8.89 -6.75 -7.90
C ASN A 96 7.68 -6.42 -7.01
N LEU A 97 7.61 -7.11 -5.88
CA LEU A 97 6.77 -6.77 -4.75
C LEU A 97 7.48 -5.77 -3.85
N PHE A 98 6.70 -5.04 -3.05
CA PHE A 98 7.22 -4.22 -1.97
C PHE A 98 6.32 -4.27 -0.74
N ILE A 99 6.94 -4.14 0.42
CA ILE A 99 6.29 -3.95 1.70
C ILE A 99 6.96 -2.77 2.39
N TRP A 100 6.20 -1.74 2.74
CA TRP A 100 6.74 -0.50 3.32
C TRP A 100 6.03 -0.10 4.59
N LEU A 101 6.78 0.53 5.49
CA LEU A 101 6.22 1.54 6.39
C LEU A 101 6.45 2.92 5.72
N ALA A 102 5.37 3.61 5.39
CA ALA A 102 5.39 4.77 4.52
C ALA A 102 5.03 6.08 5.24
N TYR A 103 5.90 7.07 5.06
CA TYR A 103 5.72 8.47 5.49
C TYR A 103 5.77 9.35 4.22
N ILE A 104 4.61 9.63 3.63
CA ILE A 104 4.51 10.27 2.31
C ILE A 104 4.20 11.77 2.39
N TYR A 105 4.24 12.46 1.25
CA TYR A 105 4.22 13.92 1.19
C TYR A 105 2.99 14.56 1.84
N GLU A 106 1.81 13.91 1.81
CA GLU A 106 0.58 14.39 2.42
C GLU A 106 0.57 14.35 3.95
N LEU A 107 1.54 13.69 4.59
CA LEU A 107 1.64 13.60 6.05
C LEU A 107 1.92 14.99 6.66
N PRO A 108 1.03 15.54 7.50
CA PRO A 108 1.31 16.73 8.29
C PRO A 108 2.45 16.45 9.30
N GLN A 109 3.16 17.51 9.70
CA GLN A 109 4.20 17.44 10.75
C GLN A 109 5.32 16.41 10.48
N LYS A 110 5.55 16.05 9.21
CA LYS A 110 6.60 15.08 8.82
C LYS A 110 8.02 15.49 9.26
N SER A 111 8.30 16.79 9.42
CA SER A 111 9.58 17.28 9.94
C SER A 111 9.77 16.91 11.41
N GLU A 112 8.74 17.10 12.25
CA GLU A 112 8.78 16.75 13.69
C GLU A 112 8.98 15.24 13.87
N ILE A 113 8.32 14.44 13.03
CA ILE A 113 8.50 12.98 13.02
C ILE A 113 9.94 12.61 12.62
N ALA A 114 10.48 13.26 11.58
CA ALA A 114 11.85 13.01 11.14
C ALA A 114 12.88 13.38 12.22
N GLU A 115 12.68 14.51 12.91
CA GLU A 115 13.52 14.90 14.06
C GLU A 115 13.49 13.83 15.16
N LYS A 116 12.30 13.28 15.47
CA LYS A 116 12.18 12.19 16.44
C LYS A 116 12.97 10.95 16.01
N PHE A 117 12.85 10.54 14.75
CA PHE A 117 13.63 9.39 14.22
C PHE A 117 15.14 9.62 14.24
N LEU A 118 15.59 10.85 14.01
CA LEU A 118 17.01 11.20 14.08
C LEU A 118 17.53 11.17 15.52
N ASN A 119 16.72 11.63 16.49
CA ASN A 119 17.08 11.58 17.91
C ASN A 119 17.14 10.14 18.43
N ASP A 120 16.27 9.27 17.93
CA ASP A 120 16.17 7.86 18.33
C ASP A 120 16.86 6.91 17.34
N VAL A 121 17.80 7.42 16.50
CA VAL A 121 18.36 6.67 15.37
C VAL A 121 19.08 5.37 15.76
N GLU A 122 19.67 5.34 16.96
CA GLU A 122 20.40 4.19 17.49
C GLU A 122 19.47 3.01 17.84
N ASP A 123 18.18 3.27 18.07
CA ASP A 123 17.19 2.21 18.29
C ASP A 123 16.66 1.66 16.96
N ILE A 124 16.78 2.41 15.86
CA ILE A 124 16.32 2.00 14.52
C ILE A 124 17.40 1.20 13.77
N LYS A 125 18.68 1.47 14.01
CA LYS A 125 19.81 0.85 13.28
C LYS A 125 20.19 -0.57 13.72
N LYS A 126 19.54 -1.11 14.75
CA LYS A 126 19.89 -2.43 15.31
C LYS A 126 19.53 -3.60 14.39
#